data_AF-A0A0Q9NJT7-F1
#
_entry.id   AF-A0A0Q9NJT7-F1
#
_cell.length_a   1.000
_cell.length_b   1.000
_cell.length_c   1.000
_cell.angle_alpha   90.00
_cell.angle_beta   90.00
_cell.angle_gamma   90.00
#
_symmetry.space_group_name_H-M   'P 1'
#
loop_
_entity.id
_entity.type
_entity.pdbx_description
1 polymer ?
#
loop_
_entity_poly.entity_id
_entity_poly.type
_entity_poly.pdbx_seq_one_letter_code
_entity_poly.pdbx_strand_id
1 'polypeptide(L)'
;MLAALLLLIAVTATGCSVTTKDPSYVPPAPLPPMEQLEKAPLADAKTYSSGGDVLSFITADRTIACSLTSARGDHVNLPYQQNRYGDAANNKLPIVPVAHCELATYQPPQPGDVRDDCAGTHLGYLGGVALLAPDSARYGECRSGVTSMEAAYGPKGTKAGPLAQLPVLADGQNLERNGLRCSAYNGGVACGNVSAGVGFFISPERYELVPGPAKSSASPQAEGPKTP
;
A
#
# COMPACT_ATOMS: atom_id res chain seq x y z
N MET A 1 -8.35 -67.56 -39.53
CA MET A 1 -7.24 -66.98 -38.75
C MET A 1 -7.20 -65.48 -39.02
N LEU A 2 -7.28 -64.68 -37.94
CA LEU A 2 -6.82 -63.27 -37.78
C LEU A 2 -7.43 -62.20 -38.71
N ALA A 3 -8.26 -61.28 -38.20
CA ALA A 3 -7.89 -59.97 -37.60
C ALA A 3 -7.56 -58.91 -38.69
N ALA A 4 -8.03 -57.67 -38.70
CA ALA A 4 -8.89 -56.87 -37.83
C ALA A 4 -9.19 -55.52 -38.56
N LEU A 5 -9.82 -54.60 -37.82
CA LEU A 5 -9.97 -53.15 -38.04
C LEU A 5 -11.18 -52.67 -38.84
N LEU A 6 -12.29 -52.55 -38.10
CA LEU A 6 -13.25 -51.46 -38.22
C LEU A 6 -12.53 -50.12 -37.97
N LEU A 7 -12.56 -49.20 -38.94
CA LEU A 7 -12.27 -47.79 -38.69
C LEU A 7 -13.57 -47.07 -38.29
N LEU A 8 -13.65 -46.75 -37.00
CA LEU A 8 -14.61 -45.84 -36.39
C LEU A 8 -14.48 -44.44 -36.98
N ILE A 9 -15.54 -43.94 -37.60
CA ILE A 9 -15.74 -42.50 -37.83
C ILE A 9 -16.46 -41.95 -36.59
N ALA A 10 -15.72 -41.75 -35.51
CA ALA A 10 -16.19 -40.99 -34.37
C ALA A 10 -16.03 -39.51 -34.68
N VAL A 11 -17.13 -38.84 -35.03
CA VAL A 11 -17.20 -37.38 -35.12
C VAL A 11 -17.06 -36.82 -33.71
N THR A 12 -15.83 -36.50 -33.30
CA THR A 12 -15.56 -35.76 -32.08
C THR A 12 -15.96 -34.31 -32.29
N ALA A 13 -17.16 -33.95 -31.87
CA ALA A 13 -17.57 -32.57 -31.74
C ALA A 13 -16.69 -31.91 -30.66
N THR A 14 -15.64 -31.22 -31.08
CA THR A 14 -14.88 -30.31 -30.22
C THR A 14 -15.78 -29.12 -29.90
N GLY A 15 -16.52 -29.21 -28.80
CA GLY A 15 -17.25 -28.09 -28.23
C GLY A 15 -16.25 -27.02 -27.81
N CYS A 16 -15.99 -26.05 -28.67
CA CYS A 16 -15.36 -24.80 -28.29
C CYS A 16 -16.31 -24.09 -27.31
N SER A 17 -16.08 -24.24 -26.01
CA SER A 17 -16.73 -23.38 -25.02
C SER A 17 -16.16 -21.98 -25.19
N VAL A 18 -16.84 -21.16 -25.99
CA VAL A 18 -16.60 -19.72 -26.00
C VAL A 18 -17.14 -19.20 -24.68
N THR A 19 -16.25 -18.90 -23.73
CA THR A 19 -16.61 -18.15 -22.52
C THR A 19 -16.97 -16.73 -22.95
N THR A 20 -18.19 -16.54 -23.46
CA THR A 20 -18.74 -15.20 -23.67
C THR A 20 -18.93 -14.60 -22.29
N LYS A 21 -18.21 -13.50 -21.99
CA LYS A 21 -18.50 -12.67 -20.81
C LYS A 21 -19.99 -12.36 -20.85
N ASP A 22 -20.71 -12.78 -19.83
CA ASP A 22 -22.13 -12.50 -19.68
C ASP A 22 -22.30 -10.96 -19.73
N PRO A 23 -22.98 -10.41 -20.75
CA PRO A 23 -23.13 -8.97 -20.90
C PRO A 23 -23.98 -8.34 -19.79
N SER A 24 -24.68 -9.16 -18.99
CA SER A 24 -25.44 -8.74 -17.82
C SER A 24 -24.69 -8.96 -16.50
N TYR A 25 -23.48 -9.53 -16.53
CA TYR A 25 -22.67 -9.71 -15.33
C TYR A 25 -22.12 -8.36 -14.86
N VAL A 26 -22.68 -7.86 -13.77
CA VAL A 26 -22.10 -6.76 -13.01
C VAL A 26 -21.24 -7.38 -11.90
N PRO A 27 -19.90 -7.20 -11.93
CA PRO A 27 -19.06 -7.67 -10.84
C PRO A 27 -19.50 -7.02 -9.53
N PRO A 28 -19.47 -7.76 -8.41
CA PRO A 28 -19.80 -7.19 -7.11
C PRO A 28 -18.90 -6.00 -6.81
N ALA A 29 -19.42 -5.05 -6.03
CA ALA A 29 -18.64 -3.90 -5.61
C ALA A 29 -17.35 -4.38 -4.89
N PRO A 30 -16.21 -3.71 -5.12
CA PRO A 30 -14.99 -3.99 -4.38
C PRO A 30 -15.23 -3.92 -2.87
N LEU A 31 -14.69 -4.87 -2.13
CA LEU A 31 -14.62 -4.83 -0.67
C LEU A 31 -13.95 -3.53 -0.18
N PRO A 32 -14.38 -2.99 0.97
CA PRO A 32 -13.70 -1.90 1.65
C PRO A 32 -12.22 -2.24 1.96
N PRO A 33 -11.32 -1.24 2.01
CA PRO A 33 -9.88 -1.48 2.18
C PRO A 33 -9.52 -2.34 3.39
N MET A 34 -10.11 -2.06 4.56
CA MET A 34 -9.82 -2.81 5.79
C MET A 34 -10.31 -4.26 5.73
N GLU A 35 -11.51 -4.48 5.18
CA GLU A 35 -12.08 -5.82 5.01
C GLU A 35 -11.27 -6.64 3.99
N GLN A 36 -10.79 -5.99 2.93
CA GLN A 36 -9.88 -6.61 1.97
C GLN A 36 -8.56 -7.02 2.64
N LEU A 37 -7.98 -6.15 3.45
CA LEU A 37 -6.75 -6.45 4.19
C LEU A 37 -6.93 -7.66 5.10
N GLU A 38 -8.08 -7.82 5.76
CA GLU A 38 -8.36 -8.99 6.61
C GLU A 38 -8.44 -10.30 5.84
N LYS A 39 -9.04 -10.28 4.64
CA LYS A 39 -9.40 -11.48 3.88
C LYS A 39 -8.33 -11.94 2.89
N ALA A 40 -7.52 -11.03 2.35
CA ALA A 40 -6.57 -11.39 1.31
C ALA A 40 -5.44 -12.31 1.82
N PRO A 41 -5.00 -13.29 1.00
CA PRO A 41 -3.94 -14.22 1.37
C PRO A 41 -2.60 -13.50 1.55
N LEU A 42 -1.82 -13.94 2.55
CA LEU A 42 -0.46 -13.45 2.77
C LEU A 42 0.51 -14.07 1.74
N ALA A 43 1.30 -13.22 1.10
CA ALA A 43 2.43 -13.62 0.28
C ALA A 43 3.64 -14.00 1.14
N ASP A 44 4.59 -14.75 0.58
CA ASP A 44 5.85 -15.08 1.26
C ASP A 44 6.73 -13.84 1.39
N ALA A 45 6.86 -13.34 2.61
CA ALA A 45 7.65 -12.15 2.95
C ALA A 45 9.10 -12.23 2.47
N LYS A 46 9.70 -13.42 2.38
CA LYS A 46 11.09 -13.58 1.94
C LYS A 46 11.31 -13.06 0.52
N THR A 47 10.30 -13.21 -0.35
CA THR A 47 10.34 -12.73 -1.75
C THR A 47 10.41 -11.21 -1.83
N TYR A 48 9.90 -10.52 -0.80
CA TYR A 48 9.77 -9.06 -0.78
C TYR A 48 10.81 -8.38 0.11
N SER A 49 11.76 -9.14 0.68
CA SER A 49 12.80 -8.56 1.53
C SER A 49 13.80 -7.76 0.70
N SER A 50 14.00 -6.50 1.08
CA SER A 50 14.96 -5.58 0.44
C SER A 50 16.21 -5.34 1.30
N GLY A 51 16.44 -6.22 2.29
CA GLY A 51 17.57 -6.16 3.21
C GLY A 51 17.20 -5.57 4.57
N GLY A 52 17.86 -6.09 5.62
CA GLY A 52 17.56 -5.74 7.00
C GLY A 52 16.10 -5.99 7.35
N ASP A 53 15.48 -4.98 7.93
CA ASP A 53 14.13 -4.99 8.47
C ASP A 53 13.15 -4.26 7.54
N VAL A 54 13.17 -4.56 6.25
CA VAL A 54 12.32 -3.91 5.23
C VAL A 54 11.72 -4.94 4.28
N LEU A 55 10.41 -4.81 4.04
CA LEU A 55 9.72 -5.47 2.94
C LEU A 55 9.26 -4.43 1.94
N SER A 56 9.53 -4.63 0.66
CA SER A 56 9.16 -3.68 -0.40
C SER A 56 8.57 -4.39 -1.60
N PHE A 57 7.58 -3.75 -2.23
CA PHE A 57 6.97 -4.24 -3.45
C PHE A 57 6.57 -3.09 -4.36
N ILE A 58 6.26 -3.42 -5.61
CA ILE A 58 5.64 -2.53 -6.58
C ILE A 58 4.39 -3.20 -7.18
N THR A 59 3.37 -2.43 -7.54
CA THR A 59 2.18 -2.96 -8.23
C THR A 59 2.53 -3.47 -9.63
N ALA A 60 1.70 -4.35 -10.18
CA ALA A 60 1.96 -4.98 -11.48
C ALA A 60 2.04 -3.97 -12.65
N ASP A 61 1.24 -2.91 -12.58
CA ASP A 61 1.25 -1.77 -13.51
C ASP A 61 2.38 -0.76 -13.23
N ARG A 62 3.14 -0.98 -12.15
CA ARG A 62 4.27 -0.16 -11.70
C ARG A 62 3.91 1.30 -11.41
N THR A 63 2.67 1.55 -11.00
CA THR A 63 2.19 2.90 -10.65
C THR A 63 2.38 3.22 -9.17
N ILE A 64 2.49 2.21 -8.30
CA ILE A 64 2.66 2.37 -6.85
C ILE A 64 3.76 1.45 -6.32
N ALA A 65 4.70 2.00 -5.55
CA ALA A 65 5.68 1.23 -4.79
C ALA A 65 5.47 1.46 -3.30
N CYS A 66 5.58 0.39 -2.51
CA CYS A 66 5.36 0.42 -1.07
C CYS A 66 6.45 -0.31 -0.31
N SER A 67 6.72 0.16 0.90
CA SER A 67 7.62 -0.49 1.85
C SER A 67 7.00 -0.59 3.24
N LEU A 68 6.96 -1.80 3.81
CA LEU A 68 6.71 -2.03 5.23
C LEU A 68 8.05 -1.99 5.96
N THR A 69 8.28 -0.91 6.68
CA THR A 69 9.59 -0.49 7.18
C THR A 69 9.46 0.18 8.55
N SER A 70 10.43 1.01 8.92
CA SER A 70 10.38 1.87 10.09
C SER A 70 10.81 3.30 9.77
N ALA A 71 10.40 4.22 10.65
CA ALA A 71 10.76 5.62 10.62
C ALA A 71 11.43 6.06 11.93
N ARG A 72 12.23 7.13 11.82
CA ARG A 72 12.83 7.87 12.94
C ARG A 72 12.58 9.36 12.71
N GLY A 73 11.62 9.92 13.45
CA GLY A 73 11.05 11.22 13.09
C GLY A 73 10.48 11.18 11.67
N ASP A 74 10.84 12.17 10.84
CA ASP A 74 10.41 12.25 9.44
C ASP A 74 11.26 11.43 8.46
N HIS A 75 12.23 10.65 8.96
CA HIS A 75 13.10 9.83 8.13
C HIS A 75 12.59 8.40 8.06
N VAL A 76 12.11 7.96 6.89
CA VAL A 76 11.62 6.60 6.64
C VAL A 76 12.75 5.75 6.06
N ASN A 77 12.98 4.52 6.54
CA ASN A 77 14.00 3.64 5.97
C ASN A 77 13.52 3.01 4.64
N LEU A 78 13.95 3.56 3.50
CA LEU A 78 13.52 3.11 2.18
C LEU A 78 14.71 2.56 1.38
N PRO A 79 14.57 1.41 0.70
CA PRO A 79 15.69 0.80 -0.03
C PRO A 79 15.96 1.48 -1.38
N TYR A 80 15.00 2.27 -1.88
CA TYR A 80 15.06 2.92 -3.18
C TYR A 80 15.23 4.44 -3.10
N GLN A 81 15.32 5.00 -1.90
CA GLN A 81 15.50 6.44 -1.69
C GLN A 81 16.60 6.68 -0.66
N GLN A 82 17.61 7.47 -1.04
CA GLN A 82 18.62 7.92 -0.09
C GLN A 82 18.01 8.92 0.89
N ASN A 83 18.25 8.69 2.18
CA ASN A 83 17.82 9.58 3.23
C ASN A 83 18.74 9.48 4.46
N ARG A 84 18.40 10.23 5.51
CA ARG A 84 19.19 10.37 6.73
C ARG A 84 18.76 9.43 7.85
N TYR A 85 18.04 8.35 7.55
CA TYR A 85 17.53 7.42 8.58
C TYR A 85 18.65 6.85 9.48
N GLY A 86 19.80 6.52 8.88
CA GLY A 86 20.96 5.93 9.56
C GLY A 86 21.91 6.94 10.21
N ASP A 87 21.68 8.24 10.06
CA ASP A 87 22.57 9.27 10.58
C ASP A 87 22.63 9.23 12.11
N ALA A 88 23.82 9.47 12.67
CA ALA A 88 24.04 9.44 14.11
C ALA A 88 23.09 10.37 14.89
N ALA A 89 22.74 11.52 14.31
CA ALA A 89 21.80 12.47 14.90
C ALA A 89 20.38 11.90 15.06
N ASN A 90 19.99 10.95 14.20
CA ASN A 90 18.65 10.35 14.15
C ASN A 90 18.58 9.02 14.91
N ASN A 91 19.72 8.36 15.16
CA ASN A 91 19.78 7.12 15.94
C ASN A 91 19.23 7.24 17.38
N LYS A 92 19.14 8.47 17.91
CA LYS A 92 18.53 8.76 19.23
C LYS A 92 17.01 8.78 19.21
N LEU A 93 16.38 8.87 18.04
CA LEU A 93 14.93 8.94 17.90
C LEU A 93 14.31 7.54 18.01
N PRO A 94 13.06 7.44 18.51
CA PRO A 94 12.33 6.18 18.52
C PRO A 94 12.19 5.60 17.10
N ILE A 95 12.27 4.27 17.02
CA ILE A 95 11.99 3.52 15.80
C ILE A 95 10.49 3.21 15.80
N VAL A 96 9.77 3.72 14.80
CA VAL A 96 8.33 3.51 14.65
C VAL A 96 8.08 2.65 13.41
N PRO A 97 7.37 1.52 13.49
CA PRO A 97 7.02 0.75 12.31
C PRO A 97 6.05 1.55 11.44
N VAL A 98 6.30 1.59 10.14
CA VAL A 98 5.47 2.33 9.18
C VAL A 98 5.30 1.56 7.88
N ALA A 99 4.20 1.79 7.18
CA ALA A 99 4.09 1.48 5.76
C ALA A 99 4.13 2.77 4.96
N HIS A 100 5.02 2.85 3.97
CA HIS A 100 5.21 4.03 3.14
C HIS A 100 5.00 3.64 1.68
N CYS A 101 4.11 4.36 0.99
CA CYS A 101 3.83 4.13 -0.42
C CYS A 101 4.02 5.41 -1.21
N GLU A 102 4.61 5.29 -2.40
CA GLU A 102 4.76 6.36 -3.37
C GLU A 102 3.99 6.02 -4.66
N LEU A 103 3.33 7.02 -5.25
CA LEU A 103 2.63 6.91 -6.53
C LEU A 103 3.39 7.68 -7.62
N ALA A 104 3.42 7.12 -8.83
CA ALA A 104 3.96 7.77 -10.01
C ALA A 104 3.05 8.91 -10.54
N THR A 105 1.75 8.76 -10.33
CA THR A 105 0.69 9.71 -10.71
C THR A 105 -0.38 9.70 -9.63
N TYR A 106 -0.95 10.85 -9.30
CA TYR A 106 -1.81 10.96 -8.13
C TYR A 106 -2.72 12.19 -8.15
N GLN A 107 -3.73 12.18 -7.29
CA GLN A 107 -4.57 13.34 -7.00
C GLN A 107 -3.95 14.22 -5.91
N PRO A 108 -4.18 15.55 -5.93
CA PRO A 108 -3.75 16.41 -4.85
C PRO A 108 -4.46 16.05 -3.52
N PRO A 109 -3.81 16.27 -2.36
CA PRO A 109 -4.44 16.11 -1.06
C PRO A 109 -5.63 17.06 -0.91
N GLN A 110 -6.69 16.60 -0.26
CA GLN A 110 -7.82 17.45 0.12
C GLN A 110 -7.36 18.47 1.17
N PRO A 111 -7.93 19.70 1.17
CA PRO A 111 -7.50 20.75 2.09
C PRO A 111 -7.52 20.35 3.57
N GLY A 112 -8.45 19.48 3.99
CA GLY A 112 -8.55 19.00 5.37
C GLY A 112 -7.47 17.98 5.78
N ASP A 113 -6.78 17.37 4.82
CA ASP A 113 -5.73 16.37 5.07
C ASP A 113 -4.33 17.01 5.12
N VAL A 114 -4.20 18.26 4.67
CA VAL A 114 -2.97 19.05 4.76
C VAL A 114 -2.76 19.51 6.20
N ARG A 115 -1.67 19.06 6.83
CA ARG A 115 -1.40 19.31 8.26
C ARG A 115 -0.62 20.58 8.55
N ASP A 116 0.09 21.10 7.56
CA ASP A 116 0.96 22.26 7.69
C ASP A 116 1.23 22.88 6.31
N ASP A 117 1.74 24.10 6.26
CA ASP A 117 2.18 24.79 5.04
C ASP A 117 3.67 24.59 4.75
N CYS A 118 4.20 23.47 5.22
CA CYS A 118 5.60 23.08 5.12
C CYS A 118 6.52 24.03 5.89
N ALA A 119 6.28 24.16 7.20
CA ALA A 119 7.04 25.00 8.11
C ALA A 119 7.09 26.48 7.67
N GLY A 120 5.97 27.03 7.18
CA GLY A 120 5.82 28.42 6.75
C GLY A 120 6.41 28.72 5.38
N THR A 121 6.85 27.71 4.64
CA THR A 121 7.55 27.91 3.35
C THR A 121 6.60 28.03 2.17
N HIS A 122 5.33 27.61 2.31
CA HIS A 122 4.33 27.57 1.26
C HIS A 122 4.79 26.82 -0.02
N LEU A 123 5.79 25.93 0.12
CA LEU A 123 6.36 25.16 -0.99
C LEU A 123 5.37 24.16 -1.59
N GLY A 124 4.27 23.90 -0.88
CA GLY A 124 3.17 23.05 -1.32
C GLY A 124 3.20 21.68 -0.66
N TYR A 125 2.02 21.23 -0.24
CA TYR A 125 1.79 19.86 0.22
C TYR A 125 1.41 19.03 -1.01
N LEU A 126 2.30 18.14 -1.45
CA LEU A 126 2.09 17.35 -2.65
C LEU A 126 1.57 15.97 -2.30
N GLY A 127 0.67 15.46 -3.15
CA GLY A 127 0.19 14.09 -3.05
C GLY A 127 1.25 13.08 -3.48
N GLY A 128 0.80 11.86 -3.75
CA GLY A 128 1.69 10.83 -4.27
C GLY A 128 2.52 10.13 -3.21
N VAL A 129 2.33 10.45 -1.93
CA VAL A 129 2.88 9.69 -0.81
C VAL A 129 1.79 9.39 0.20
N ALA A 130 1.71 8.15 0.65
CA ALA A 130 0.91 7.75 1.79
C ALA A 130 1.80 7.13 2.86
N LEU A 131 1.58 7.52 4.11
CA LEU A 131 2.26 6.94 5.26
C LEU A 131 1.23 6.42 6.25
N LEU A 132 1.41 5.17 6.64
CA LEU A 132 0.71 4.53 7.75
C LEU A 132 1.68 4.38 8.91
N ALA A 133 1.33 4.94 10.05
CA ALA A 133 1.91 4.66 11.35
C ALA A 133 0.91 3.81 12.17
N PRO A 134 1.28 3.30 13.36
CA PRO A 134 0.43 2.37 14.11
C PRO A 134 -0.96 2.90 14.46
N ASP A 135 -1.12 4.21 14.64
CA ASP A 135 -2.37 4.85 15.05
C ASP A 135 -2.84 5.98 14.12
N SER A 136 -2.17 6.17 12.98
CA SER A 136 -2.51 7.24 12.03
C SER A 136 -2.18 6.87 10.59
N ALA A 137 -2.99 7.35 9.66
CA ALA A 137 -2.74 7.31 8.23
C ALA A 137 -2.76 8.74 7.69
N ARG A 138 -1.80 9.06 6.82
CA ARG A 138 -1.69 10.37 6.17
C ARG A 138 -1.46 10.22 4.68
N TYR A 139 -1.95 11.18 3.92
CA TYR A 139 -1.73 11.30 2.48
C TYR A 139 -1.17 12.67 2.15
N GLY A 140 -0.08 12.68 1.40
CA GLY A 140 0.71 13.83 1.01
C GLY A 140 1.91 14.08 1.93
N GLU A 141 2.82 14.90 1.45
CA GLU A 141 4.01 15.32 2.19
C GLU A 141 4.51 16.71 1.75
N CYS A 142 5.26 17.33 2.65
CA CYS A 142 5.98 18.57 2.37
C CYS A 142 7.29 18.27 1.64
N ARG A 143 7.34 18.62 0.35
CA ARG A 143 8.53 18.41 -0.46
C ARG A 143 8.72 19.48 -1.53
N SER A 144 9.97 19.71 -1.90
CA SER A 144 10.39 20.63 -2.96
C SER A 144 10.80 19.93 -4.26
N GLY A 145 10.63 18.61 -4.35
CA GLY A 145 11.07 17.79 -5.49
C GLY A 145 10.13 16.63 -5.78
N VAL A 146 10.54 15.79 -6.74
CA VAL A 146 9.81 14.58 -7.13
C VAL A 146 10.18 13.39 -6.25
N THR A 147 9.25 12.47 -6.03
CA THR A 147 9.51 11.19 -5.37
C THR A 147 10.35 10.26 -6.25
N SER A 148 10.81 9.16 -5.67
CA SER A 148 11.51 8.12 -6.44
C SER A 148 10.57 7.52 -7.49
N MET A 149 9.30 7.30 -7.15
CA MET A 149 8.29 6.79 -8.09
C MET A 149 7.97 7.77 -9.22
N GLU A 150 7.85 9.07 -8.94
CA GLU A 150 7.67 10.09 -9.98
C GLU A 150 8.89 10.14 -10.92
N ALA A 151 10.11 10.07 -10.39
CA ALA A 151 11.34 10.07 -11.18
C ALA A 151 11.51 8.81 -12.03
N ALA A 152 11.05 7.65 -11.55
CA ALA A 152 11.18 6.39 -12.26
C ALA A 152 10.02 6.15 -13.24
N TYR A 153 8.78 6.37 -12.82
CA TYR A 153 7.57 5.93 -13.53
C TYR A 153 6.56 7.04 -13.82
N GLY A 154 6.82 8.28 -13.42
CA GLY A 154 5.99 9.42 -13.82
C GLY A 154 6.05 9.72 -15.33
N PRO A 155 5.33 10.74 -15.83
CA PRO A 155 5.24 11.04 -17.27
C PRO A 155 6.58 11.25 -18.00
N LYS A 156 7.63 11.64 -17.26
CA LYS A 156 9.01 11.82 -17.76
C LYS A 156 10.00 10.84 -17.12
N GLY A 157 9.47 9.74 -16.57
CA GLY A 157 10.25 8.75 -15.82
C GLY A 157 11.21 7.95 -16.71
N THR A 158 12.31 7.50 -16.11
CA THR A 158 13.37 6.75 -16.82
C THR A 158 13.15 5.23 -16.86
N LYS A 159 12.20 4.72 -16.06
CA LYS A 159 11.94 3.28 -15.85
C LYS A 159 13.20 2.50 -15.45
N ALA A 160 14.10 3.14 -14.71
CA ALA A 160 15.37 2.59 -14.29
C ALA A 160 15.59 2.80 -12.78
N GLY A 161 16.68 2.21 -12.25
CA GLY A 161 17.08 2.35 -10.86
C GLY A 161 16.46 1.31 -9.90
N PRO A 162 16.60 1.52 -8.58
CA PRO A 162 16.21 0.54 -7.57
C PRO A 162 14.73 0.12 -7.64
N LEU A 163 13.83 1.04 -8.02
CA LEU A 163 12.40 0.75 -8.16
C LEU A 163 12.09 -0.25 -9.28
N ALA A 164 12.93 -0.35 -10.32
CA ALA A 164 12.77 -1.36 -11.37
C ALA A 164 13.03 -2.79 -10.85
N GLN A 165 13.81 -2.91 -9.79
CA GLN A 165 14.22 -4.18 -9.19
C GLN A 165 13.26 -4.65 -8.09
N LEU A 166 12.29 -3.83 -7.69
CA LEU A 166 11.32 -4.23 -6.68
C LEU A 166 10.46 -5.40 -7.19
N PRO A 167 10.21 -6.40 -6.33
CA PRO A 167 9.32 -7.51 -6.65
C PRO A 167 7.89 -7.01 -6.80
N VAL A 168 7.16 -7.62 -7.72
CA VAL A 168 5.76 -7.30 -7.97
C VAL A 168 4.89 -8.04 -6.97
N LEU A 169 4.05 -7.33 -6.23
CA LEU A 169 2.98 -7.94 -5.43
C LEU A 169 1.77 -8.16 -6.35
N ALA A 170 1.31 -9.40 -6.46
CA ALA A 170 0.15 -9.70 -7.30
C ALA A 170 -1.12 -9.09 -6.71
N ASP A 171 -2.05 -8.70 -7.59
CA ASP A 171 -3.35 -8.17 -7.16
C ASP A 171 -4.09 -9.19 -6.29
N GLY A 172 -4.70 -8.70 -5.21
CA GLY A 172 -5.34 -9.51 -4.18
C GLY A 172 -4.40 -10.18 -3.18
N GLN A 173 -3.08 -9.96 -3.24
CA GLN A 173 -2.15 -10.48 -2.22
C GLN A 173 -1.82 -9.45 -1.15
N ASN A 174 -1.61 -9.95 0.07
CA ASN A 174 -1.18 -9.17 1.20
C ASN A 174 0.29 -9.39 1.54
N LEU A 175 0.92 -8.34 2.03
CA LEU A 175 2.23 -8.38 2.68
C LEU A 175 2.07 -7.81 4.08
N GLU A 176 2.61 -8.49 5.08
CA GLU A 176 2.46 -8.10 6.48
C GLU A 176 3.81 -8.03 7.20
N ARG A 177 3.96 -7.00 8.03
CA ARG A 177 5.09 -6.86 8.94
C ARG A 177 4.78 -5.92 10.09
N ASN A 178 5.22 -6.26 11.31
CA ASN A 178 5.10 -5.43 12.51
C ASN A 178 3.66 -4.94 12.79
N GLY A 179 2.66 -5.79 12.53
CA GLY A 179 1.24 -5.46 12.72
C GLY A 179 0.65 -4.54 11.63
N LEU A 180 1.42 -4.18 10.60
CA LEU A 180 0.96 -3.45 9.44
C LEU A 180 0.79 -4.42 8.26
N ARG A 181 -0.27 -4.24 7.49
CA ARG A 181 -0.58 -5.07 6.33
C ARG A 181 -0.83 -4.18 5.13
N CYS A 182 -0.29 -4.54 3.97
CA CYS A 182 -0.54 -3.86 2.70
C CYS A 182 -0.99 -4.87 1.65
N SER A 183 -1.92 -4.47 0.79
CA SER A 183 -2.51 -5.26 -0.28
C SER A 183 -2.40 -4.51 -1.60
N ALA A 184 -1.92 -5.17 -2.65
CA ALA A 184 -2.21 -4.70 -4.01
C ALA A 184 -3.66 -5.07 -4.32
N TYR A 185 -4.52 -4.10 -4.61
CA TYR A 185 -5.94 -4.33 -4.76
C TYR A 185 -6.61 -3.29 -5.67
N ASN A 186 -7.35 -3.77 -6.67
CA ASN A 186 -8.27 -2.97 -7.47
C ASN A 186 -7.60 -1.75 -8.12
N GLY A 187 -6.42 -1.96 -8.71
CA GLY A 187 -5.63 -0.90 -9.35
C GLY A 187 -4.99 0.08 -8.37
N GLY A 188 -4.96 -0.26 -7.07
CA GLY A 188 -4.37 0.55 -6.02
C GLY A 188 -3.66 -0.28 -4.97
N VAL A 189 -3.36 0.37 -3.85
CA VAL A 189 -2.82 -0.27 -2.65
C VAL A 189 -3.65 0.14 -1.45
N ALA A 190 -4.10 -0.85 -0.68
CA ALA A 190 -4.62 -0.65 0.67
C ALA A 190 -3.51 -0.96 1.67
N CYS A 191 -3.29 -0.12 2.68
CA CYS A 191 -2.44 -0.45 3.82
C CYS A 191 -3.17 -0.12 5.12
N GLY A 192 -3.04 -0.97 6.13
CA GLY A 192 -3.70 -0.75 7.41
C GLY A 192 -3.04 -1.49 8.57
N ASN A 193 -3.20 -0.92 9.76
CA ASN A 193 -3.09 -1.65 11.01
C ASN A 193 -4.48 -2.20 11.31
N VAL A 194 -4.70 -3.46 10.93
CA VAL A 194 -5.99 -4.15 11.04
C VAL A 194 -6.50 -4.11 12.49
N SER A 195 -5.63 -4.35 13.46
CA SER A 195 -6.01 -4.35 14.88
C SER A 195 -6.39 -2.98 15.41
N ALA A 196 -5.83 -1.90 14.87
CA ALA A 196 -6.15 -0.53 15.27
C ALA A 196 -7.25 0.11 14.41
N GLY A 197 -7.73 -0.57 13.37
CA GLY A 197 -8.76 -0.03 12.47
C GLY A 197 -8.32 1.23 11.71
N VAL A 198 -7.01 1.47 11.57
CA VAL A 198 -6.46 2.64 10.87
C VAL A 198 -5.77 2.20 9.59
N GLY A 199 -5.95 2.97 8.51
CA GLY A 199 -5.41 2.59 7.22
C GLY A 199 -5.61 3.65 6.15
N PHE A 200 -5.17 3.33 4.95
CA PHE A 200 -5.45 4.10 3.75
C PHE A 200 -5.69 3.17 2.56
N PHE A 201 -6.35 3.71 1.55
CA PHE A 201 -6.30 3.23 0.18
C PHE A 201 -5.76 4.33 -0.72
N ILE A 202 -4.91 3.97 -1.68
CA ILE A 202 -4.37 4.87 -2.69
C ILE A 202 -4.44 4.22 -4.07
N SER A 203 -4.72 5.05 -5.07
CA SER A 203 -4.72 4.73 -6.49
C SER A 203 -4.36 6.01 -7.26
N PRO A 204 -3.99 5.92 -8.55
CA PRO A 204 -3.78 7.11 -9.37
C PRO A 204 -4.99 8.07 -9.40
N GLU A 205 -6.20 7.53 -9.29
CA GLU A 205 -7.46 8.27 -9.44
C GLU A 205 -8.04 8.79 -8.12
N ARG A 206 -7.74 8.14 -7.00
CA ARG A 206 -8.28 8.53 -5.69
C ARG A 206 -7.43 8.03 -4.52
N TYR A 207 -7.66 8.64 -3.36
CA TYR A 207 -7.21 8.10 -2.09
C TYR A 207 -8.35 8.13 -1.07
N GLU A 208 -8.23 7.30 -0.05
CA GLU A 208 -9.14 7.23 1.09
C GLU A 208 -8.29 7.05 2.35
N LEU A 209 -8.60 7.83 3.40
CA LEU A 209 -7.99 7.67 4.71
C LEU A 209 -9.03 7.06 5.65
N VAL A 210 -8.66 5.96 6.30
CA VAL A 210 -9.46 5.30 7.33
C VAL A 210 -8.91 5.73 8.69
N PRO A 211 -9.53 6.69 9.38
CA PRO A 211 -9.09 7.07 10.71
C PRO A 211 -9.34 5.91 11.68
N GLY A 212 -8.41 5.70 12.61
CA GLY A 212 -8.65 4.78 13.72
C GLY A 212 -9.85 5.23 14.56
N PRO A 213 -10.41 4.34 15.40
CA PRO A 213 -11.50 4.70 16.30
C PRO A 213 -11.07 5.89 17.17
N ALA A 214 -11.98 6.83 17.39
CA ALA A 214 -11.71 7.98 18.23
C ALA A 214 -11.22 7.49 19.60
N LYS A 215 -10.00 7.86 20.00
CA LYS A 215 -9.53 7.64 21.37
C LYS A 215 -10.51 8.40 22.26
N SER A 216 -11.37 7.68 22.97
CA SER A 216 -12.34 8.27 23.89
C SER A 216 -11.58 9.15 24.88
N SER A 217 -11.67 10.46 24.71
CA SER A 217 -11.05 11.45 25.60
C SER A 217 -11.86 11.58 26.89
N ALA A 218 -12.17 10.44 27.52
CA ALA A 218 -12.66 10.40 28.88
C ALA A 218 -11.43 10.38 29.80
N SER A 219 -10.96 11.57 30.20
CA SER A 219 -10.20 11.67 31.45
C SER A 219 -11.02 11.01 32.54
N PRO A 220 -10.46 10.09 33.35
CA PRO A 220 -11.12 9.67 34.57
C PRO A 220 -11.32 10.93 35.42
N GLN A 221 -12.57 11.38 35.59
CA GLN A 221 -12.88 12.29 36.67
C GLN A 221 -12.48 11.57 37.95
N ALA A 222 -11.48 12.11 38.65
CA ALA A 222 -11.18 11.68 40.00
C ALA A 222 -12.44 11.94 40.84
N GLU A 223 -13.16 10.88 41.17
CA GLU A 223 -14.22 10.94 42.17
C GLU A 223 -13.54 11.33 43.48
N GLY A 224 -13.80 12.57 43.91
CA GLY A 224 -13.19 13.13 45.11
C GLY A 224 -13.48 12.26 46.34
N PRO A 225 -12.62 12.28 47.37
CA PRO A 225 -12.77 11.41 48.51
C PRO A 225 -14.10 11.65 49.22
N LYS A 226 -14.93 10.60 49.36
CA LYS A 226 -16.02 10.58 50.34
C LYS A 226 -15.39 10.37 51.71
N THR A 227 -15.32 11.42 52.51
CA THR A 227 -14.84 11.37 53.90
C THR A 227 -15.92 10.79 54.82
N PRO A 228 -15.58 10.06 55.90
CA PRO A 228 -16.52 9.38 56.80
C PRO A 228 -17.39 10.30 57.66
#